data_AF-A0A0W0YHD9-F1
#
_entry.id   AF-A0A0W0YHD9-F1
#
_cell.length_a   1.000
_cell.length_b   1.000
_cell.length_c   1.000
_cell.angle_alpha   90.00
_cell.angle_beta   90.00
_cell.angle_gamma   90.00
#
_symmetry.space_group_name_H-M   'P 1'
#
loop_
_entity.id
_entity.type
_entity.pdbx_description
1 polymer ?
#
loop_
_entity_poly.entity_id
_entity_poly.type
_entity_poly.pdbx_seq_one_letter_code
_entity_poly.pdbx_strand_id
1 'polypeptide(L)' 'MNTYSCISKVLRSGIIVGSLLFAVSYTSVADAAQGCGHGWHRNGYGGCVLNHPGPNSSPAPYHPGCWRNGWGQLRCY' A
#
# COMPACT_ATOMS: atom_id res chain seq x y z
N MET A 1 28.97 -26.01 -25.56
CA MET A 1 27.78 -25.32 -25.02
C MET A 1 28.20 -23.92 -24.55
N ASN A 2 27.61 -22.87 -25.12
CA ASN A 2 27.99 -21.47 -24.91
C ASN A 2 27.58 -21.00 -23.50
N THR A 3 28.52 -20.99 -22.56
CA THR A 3 28.36 -20.55 -21.16
C THR A 3 27.83 -19.11 -21.02
N TYR A 4 28.17 -18.23 -21.97
CA TYR A 4 27.66 -16.86 -22.05
C TYR A 4 26.13 -16.76 -22.17
N SER A 5 25.48 -17.73 -22.82
CA SER A 5 24.02 -17.74 -23.02
C SER A 5 23.25 -18.05 -21.73
N CYS A 6 23.83 -18.90 -20.86
CA CYS A 6 23.22 -19.26 -19.59
C CYS A 6 23.32 -18.13 -18.56
N ILE A 7 24.48 -17.47 -18.47
CA ILE A 7 24.71 -16.35 -17.53
C ILE A 7 23.77 -15.18 -17.82
N SER A 8 23.61 -14.83 -19.10
CA SER A 8 22.72 -13.73 -19.51
C SER A 8 21.25 -14.01 -19.20
N LYS A 9 20.81 -15.27 -19.30
CA LYS A 9 19.45 -15.69 -18.90
C LYS A 9 19.23 -15.57 -17.40
N VAL A 10 20.18 -16.03 -16.59
CA VAL A 10 20.10 -15.96 -15.12
C VAL A 10 20.08 -14.51 -14.65
N LEU A 11 20.95 -13.65 -15.21
CA LEU A 11 20.99 -12.23 -14.87
C LEU A 11 19.67 -11.53 -15.21
N ARG A 12 19.12 -11.78 -16.41
CA ARG A 12 17.84 -11.19 -16.83
C ARG A 12 16.68 -11.64 -15.94
N SER A 13 16.62 -12.92 -15.61
CA SER A 13 15.61 -13.45 -14.69
C SER A 13 15.77 -12.86 -13.29
N GLY A 14 17.00 -12.71 -12.79
CA GLY A 14 17.28 -12.08 -11.50
C GLY A 14 16.82 -10.62 -11.44
N ILE A 15 17.05 -9.85 -12.50
CA ILE A 15 16.57 -8.46 -12.59
C ILE A 15 15.04 -8.41 -12.58
N ILE A 16 14.37 -9.24 -13.37
CA ILE A 16 12.89 -9.27 -13.44
C ILE A 16 12.29 -9.66 -12.08
N VAL A 17 12.78 -10.74 -11.47
CA VAL A 17 12.27 -11.20 -10.16
C VAL A 17 12.59 -10.17 -9.08
N GLY A 18 13.81 -9.62 -9.07
CA GLY A 18 14.21 -8.59 -8.10
C GLY A 18 13.37 -7.32 -8.20
N SER A 19 13.07 -6.86 -9.41
CA SER A 19 12.21 -5.69 -9.63
C SER A 19 10.74 -5.96 -9.25
N LEU A 20 10.22 -7.17 -9.49
CA LEU A 20 8.90 -7.57 -9.00
C LEU A 20 8.82 -7.56 -7.47
N LEU A 21 9.81 -8.15 -6.79
CA LEU A 21 9.86 -8.20 -5.34
C LEU A 21 9.98 -6.79 -4.73
N PHE A 22 10.78 -5.92 -5.35
CA PHE A 22 10.90 -4.54 -4.94
C PHE A 22 9.57 -3.78 -5.08
N ALA A 23 8.89 -3.94 -6.21
CA ALA A 23 7.59 -3.30 -6.45
C ALA A 23 6.53 -3.73 -5.42
N VAL A 24 6.41 -5.04 -5.12
CA VAL A 24 5.48 -5.57 -4.11
C VAL A 24 5.81 -5.06 -2.70
N SER A 25 7.10 -4.94 -2.39
CA SER A 25 7.56 -4.44 -1.09
C SER A 25 7.26 -2.95 -0.92
N TYR A 26 7.40 -2.15 -1.99
CA TYR A 26 7.17 -0.72 -1.93
C TYR A 26 5.68 -0.37 -1.78
N THR A 27 4.80 -1.02 -2.54
CA THR A 27 3.36 -0.75 -2.51
C THR A 27 2.72 -1.14 -1.17
N SER A 28 3.21 -2.20 -0.51
CA SER A 28 2.71 -2.61 0.79
C SER A 28 3.06 -1.63 1.93
N VAL A 29 4.14 -0.86 1.79
CA VAL A 29 4.62 0.09 2.81
C VAL A 29 4.12 1.51 2.56
N ALA A 30 4.00 1.95 1.30
CA ALA A 30 3.67 3.32 0.95
C ALA A 30 2.20 3.70 1.26
N ASP A 31 1.26 2.76 1.16
CA ASP A 31 -0.19 3.03 1.26
C ASP A 31 -0.81 2.61 2.61
N ALA A 32 0.00 2.07 3.51
CA ALA A 32 -0.42 1.57 4.81
C ALA A 32 -0.63 2.72 5.81
N ALA A 33 -1.55 3.66 5.57
CA ALA A 33 -2.10 4.62 6.53
C ALA A 33 -1.23 4.91 7.78
N GLN A 34 -0.16 5.69 7.58
CA GLN A 34 0.79 6.11 8.62
C GLN A 34 1.60 4.96 9.28
N GLY A 35 1.79 3.85 8.56
CA GLY A 35 2.51 2.65 8.98
C GLY A 35 1.64 1.54 9.60
N CYS A 36 0.30 1.64 9.55
CA CYS A 36 -0.60 0.74 10.28
C CYS A 36 -1.25 -0.38 9.45
N GLY A 37 -1.01 -0.40 8.14
CA GLY A 37 -1.61 -1.36 7.21
C GLY A 37 -2.93 -0.88 6.61
N HIS A 38 -3.42 -1.60 5.60
CA HIS A 38 -4.71 -1.33 4.97
C HIS A 38 -5.86 -1.55 5.97
N GLY A 39 -6.84 -0.65 6.01
CA GLY A 39 -7.95 -0.73 6.98
C GLY A 39 -7.71 -0.03 8.33
N TRP A 40 -6.50 0.43 8.59
CA TRP A 40 -6.10 1.02 9.87
C TRP A 40 -5.57 2.44 9.66
N HIS A 41 -5.40 3.21 10.73
CA HIS A 41 -4.63 4.44 10.70
C HIS A 41 -3.91 4.64 12.04
N ARG A 42 -2.85 5.45 12.05
CA ARG A 42 -2.17 5.81 13.30
C ARG A 42 -2.92 6.94 14.01
N ASN A 43 -3.29 6.73 15.26
CA ASN A 43 -3.93 7.75 16.10
C ASN A 43 -2.89 8.74 16.64
N GLY A 44 -3.35 9.81 17.31
CA GLY A 44 -2.47 10.83 17.90
C GLY A 44 -1.53 10.32 19.00
N TYR A 45 -1.83 9.15 19.57
CA TYR A 45 -1.01 8.46 20.57
C TYR A 45 -0.01 7.48 19.94
N GLY A 46 0.04 7.38 18.60
CA GLY A 46 0.94 6.48 17.88
C GLY A 46 0.44 5.04 17.72
N GLY A 47 -0.75 4.70 18.23
CA GLY A 47 -1.35 3.38 18.08
C GLY A 47 -2.10 3.21 16.75
N CYS A 48 -2.14 1.98 16.23
CA CYS A 48 -2.93 1.64 15.05
C CYS A 48 -4.37 1.32 15.44
N VAL A 49 -5.32 2.07 14.88
CA VAL A 49 -6.76 1.92 15.13
C VAL A 49 -7.51 1.75 13.81
N LEU A 50 -8.68 1.11 13.85
CA LEU A 50 -9.50 0.90 12.66
C LEU A 50 -9.85 2.23 12.00
N ASN A 51 -9.72 2.30 10.68
CA ASN A 51 -10.07 3.48 9.90
C ASN A 51 -11.57 3.59 9.65
N HIS A 52 -12.32 3.66 10.75
CA HIS A 52 -13.77 3.76 10.73
C HIS A 52 -14.22 5.24 10.68
N PRO A 53 -15.30 5.56 9.96
CA PRO A 53 -15.90 6.89 9.99
C PRO A 53 -16.25 7.31 11.43
N GLY A 54 -15.76 8.49 11.83
CA GLY A 54 -16.08 9.15 13.09
C GLY A 54 -17.17 10.21 12.95
N PRO A 55 -17.45 10.99 14.00
CA PRO A 55 -18.36 12.14 13.91
C PRO A 55 -17.91 13.11 12.81
N ASN A 56 -18.88 13.70 12.09
CA ASN A 56 -18.64 14.59 10.94
C ASN A 56 -17.95 13.94 9.73
N SER A 57 -18.08 12.62 9.59
CA SER A 57 -17.72 11.94 8.36
C SER A 57 -18.92 11.72 7.45
N SER A 58 -18.66 11.67 6.14
CA SER A 58 -19.67 11.41 5.12
C SER A 58 -19.22 10.29 4.19
N PRO A 59 -20.15 9.44 3.72
CA PRO A 59 -19.80 8.37 2.77
C PRO A 59 -19.28 8.98 1.46
N ALA A 60 -18.29 8.33 0.83
CA ALA A 60 -17.76 8.73 -0.46
C ALA A 60 -18.55 8.02 -1.59
N PRO A 61 -19.46 8.72 -2.31
CA PRO A 61 -20.48 8.06 -3.16
C PRO A 61 -19.94 7.19 -4.30
N TYR A 62 -18.72 7.50 -4.77
CA TYR A 62 -18.07 6.82 -5.89
C TYR A 62 -16.87 5.95 -5.47
N HIS A 63 -16.70 5.74 -4.17
CA HIS A 63 -15.57 4.99 -3.61
C HIS A 63 -16.07 4.02 -2.53
N PRO A 64 -16.45 2.78 -2.90
CA PRO A 64 -16.86 1.76 -1.94
C PRO A 64 -15.77 1.53 -0.89
N GLY A 65 -16.16 1.42 0.39
CA GLY A 65 -15.20 1.27 1.49
C GLY A 65 -14.48 2.57 1.88
N CYS A 66 -14.89 3.72 1.33
CA CYS A 66 -14.30 5.02 1.64
C CYS A 66 -15.31 6.03 2.20
N TRP A 67 -14.77 6.99 2.94
CA TRP A 67 -15.49 8.08 3.59
C TRP A 67 -14.65 9.36 3.54
N ARG A 68 -15.29 10.52 3.72
CA ARG A 68 -14.63 11.81 3.88
C ARG A 68 -14.73 12.27 5.32
N ASN A 69 -13.63 12.74 5.88
CA ASN A 69 -13.64 13.32 7.23
C ASN A 69 -14.18 14.76 7.22
N GLY A 70 -14.33 15.36 8.41
CA GLY A 70 -14.81 16.74 8.54
C GLY A 70 -13.93 17.81 7.86
N TRP A 71 -12.69 17.46 7.50
CA TRP A 71 -11.78 18.29 6.71
C TRP A 71 -11.85 18.00 5.20
N GLY A 72 -12.78 17.15 4.77
CA GLY A 72 -12.97 16.77 3.37
C GLY A 72 -11.93 15.78 2.84
N GLN A 73 -11.03 15.24 3.65
CA GLN A 73 -10.02 14.27 3.22
C GLN A 73 -10.66 12.90 3.00
N LEU A 74 -10.37 12.28 1.86
CA LEU A 74 -10.80 10.91 1.56
C LEU A 74 -9.99 9.91 2.39
N ARG A 75 -10.67 8.97 3.05
CA ARG A 75 -10.08 7.86 3.79
C ARG A 75 -10.78 6.56 3.40
N CYS A 76 -10.05 5.46 3.35
CA CYS A 76 -10.56 4.15 2.93
C CYS A 76 -10.08 3.05 3.87
N TYR A 77 -10.87 1.97 4.01
CA TYR A 77 -10.52 0.83 4.85
C TYR A 77 -10.63 -0.49 4.09
#